data_AF-A0A5R9DT88-F1
#
_entry.id   AF-A0A5R9DT88-F1
#
_cell.length_a   1.000
_cell.length_b   1.000
_cell.length_c   1.000
_cell.angle_alpha   90.00
_cell.angle_beta   90.00
_cell.angle_gamma   90.00
#
_symmetry.space_group_name_H-M   'P 1'
#
loop_
_entity.id
_entity.type
_entity.pdbx_description
1 polymer ?
#
loop_
_entity_poly.entity_id
_entity_poly.type
_entity_poly.pdbx_seq_one_letter_code
_entity_poly.pdbx_strand_id
1 'polypeptide(L)'
;MTTESRIAKLRAKAEASEAQAKKDKEALLDAAVEEAVKSTAWGHLSSVAKDAGIVSQYLRTLIENKHPGWLAKAAEEREAAKAAKGTRAA
;
A
#
# COMPACT_ATOMS: atom_id res chain seq x y z
N MET A 1 -3.93 -30.80 34.17
CA MET A 1 -3.17 -30.30 32.99
C MET A 1 -1.78 -29.90 33.46
N THR A 2 -0.74 -30.53 32.96
CA THR A 2 0.65 -30.19 33.30
C THR A 2 1.05 -28.88 32.61
N THR A 3 1.96 -28.14 33.22
CA THR A 3 2.45 -26.83 32.73
C THR A 3 3.00 -26.91 31.30
N GLU A 4 3.60 -28.04 30.92
CA GLU A 4 4.05 -28.33 29.55
C GLU A 4 2.93 -28.24 28.51
N SER A 5 1.72 -28.71 28.84
CA SER A 5 0.56 -28.64 27.93
C SER A 5 0.02 -27.20 27.80
N ARG A 6 0.18 -26.37 28.83
CA ARG A 6 -0.21 -24.96 28.81
C ARG A 6 0.76 -24.12 27.98
N ILE A 7 2.06 -24.38 28.10
CA ILE A 7 3.11 -23.71 27.31
C ILE A 7 2.99 -24.07 25.83
N ALA A 8 2.77 -25.35 25.49
CA ALA A 8 2.57 -25.77 24.10
C ALA A 8 1.37 -25.07 23.44
N LYS A 9 0.24 -24.96 24.17
CA LYS A 9 -0.94 -24.22 23.69
C LYS A 9 -0.69 -22.73 23.51
N LEU A 10 0.12 -22.11 24.37
CA LEU A 10 0.50 -20.70 24.23
C LEU A 10 1.33 -20.49 22.96
N ARG A 11 2.30 -21.36 22.67
CA ARG A 11 3.09 -21.30 21.42
C ARG A 11 2.23 -21.43 20.17
N ALA A 12 1.33 -22.42 20.13
CA ALA A 12 0.42 -22.60 19.00
C ALA A 12 -0.48 -21.38 18.76
N LYS A 13 -0.94 -20.71 19.82
CA LYS A 13 -1.70 -19.45 19.69
C LYS A 13 -0.84 -18.29 19.21
N ALA A 14 0.41 -18.20 19.66
CA ALA A 14 1.34 -17.18 19.19
C ALA A 14 1.62 -17.35 17.70
N GLU A 15 1.94 -18.56 17.25
CA GLU A 15 2.15 -18.88 15.83
C GLU A 15 0.92 -18.56 14.97
N ALA A 16 -0.27 -18.93 15.45
CA ALA A 16 -1.52 -18.59 14.75
C ALA A 16 -1.74 -17.07 14.67
N SER A 17 -1.44 -16.34 15.75
CA SER A 17 -1.53 -14.88 15.78
C SER A 17 -0.55 -14.22 14.83
N GLU A 18 0.69 -14.71 14.76
CA GLU A 18 1.71 -14.21 13.83
C GLU A 18 1.32 -14.47 12.37
N ALA A 19 0.80 -15.67 12.08
CA ALA A 19 0.31 -16.02 10.76
C ALA A 19 -0.87 -15.12 10.35
N GLN A 20 -1.79 -14.82 11.28
CA GLN A 20 -2.90 -13.90 11.01
C GLN A 20 -2.41 -12.46 10.80
N ALA A 21 -1.52 -11.97 11.65
CA ALA A 21 -0.94 -10.64 11.52
C ALA A 21 -0.21 -10.45 10.17
N LYS A 22 0.45 -11.50 9.67
CA LYS A 22 1.07 -11.48 8.34
C LYS A 22 0.02 -11.33 7.23
N LYS A 23 -1.07 -12.10 7.29
CA LYS A 23 -2.17 -12.00 6.31
C LYS A 23 -2.83 -10.63 6.34
N ASP A 24 -3.11 -10.10 7.53
CA ASP A 24 -3.74 -8.79 7.68
C ASP A 24 -2.83 -7.68 7.14
N LYS A 25 -1.51 -7.81 7.35
CA LYS A 25 -0.54 -6.88 6.78
C LYS A 25 -0.51 -6.94 5.26
N GLU A 26 -0.52 -8.13 4.67
CA GLU A 26 -0.58 -8.30 3.21
C GLU A 26 -1.87 -7.70 2.64
N ALA A 27 -3.02 -7.95 3.28
CA ALA A 27 -4.30 -7.36 2.88
C ALA A 27 -4.29 -5.82 2.96
N LEU A 28 -3.66 -5.25 3.98
CA LEU A 28 -3.51 -3.79 4.10
C LEU A 28 -2.62 -3.21 2.99
N LEU A 29 -1.52 -3.88 2.63
CA LEU A 29 -0.65 -3.45 1.52
C LEU A 29 -1.39 -3.53 0.19
N ASP A 30 -2.21 -4.55 0.00
CA ASP A 30 -3.03 -4.73 -1.20
C ASP A 30 -4.08 -3.62 -1.33
N ALA A 31 -4.81 -3.34 -0.24
CA ALA A 31 -5.76 -2.23 -0.20
C ALA A 31 -5.08 -0.87 -0.45
N ALA A 32 -3.86 -0.67 0.05
CA ALA A 32 -3.07 0.53 -0.22
C ALA A 32 -2.72 0.67 -1.71
N VAL A 33 -2.36 -0.42 -2.39
CA VAL A 33 -2.12 -0.39 -3.84
C VAL A 33 -3.41 -0.05 -4.59
N GLU A 34 -4.52 -0.72 -4.26
CA GLU A 34 -5.82 -0.48 -4.89
C GLU A 34 -6.29 0.96 -4.72
N GLU A 35 -6.10 1.56 -3.53
CA GLU A 35 -6.45 2.96 -3.29
C GLU A 35 -5.49 3.91 -4.02
N ALA A 36 -4.20 3.61 -4.03
CA ALA A 36 -3.22 4.46 -4.70
C ALA A 36 -3.44 4.56 -6.21
N VAL A 37 -3.91 3.50 -6.86
CA VAL A 37 -4.12 3.49 -8.31
C VAL A 37 -5.40 4.19 -8.78
N LYS A 38 -6.29 4.58 -7.86
CA LYS A 38 -7.55 5.30 -8.18
C LYS A 38 -7.34 6.75 -8.63
N SER A 39 -6.20 7.35 -8.30
CA SER A 39 -5.94 8.76 -8.58
C SER A 39 -4.49 9.02 -8.91
N THR A 40 -4.26 9.82 -9.96
CA THR A 40 -2.93 10.27 -10.36
C THR A 40 -2.56 11.62 -9.76
N ALA A 41 -3.43 12.20 -8.92
CA ALA A 41 -3.22 13.51 -8.29
C ALA A 41 -1.92 13.61 -7.49
N TRP A 42 -1.30 14.79 -7.52
CA TRP A 42 -0.13 15.09 -6.71
C TRP A 42 -0.44 14.91 -5.21
N GLY A 43 0.43 14.18 -4.50
CA GLY A 43 0.29 13.94 -3.06
C GLY A 43 -0.60 12.75 -2.66
N HIS A 44 -1.47 12.24 -3.56
CA HIS A 44 -2.36 11.10 -3.27
C HIS A 44 -1.58 9.87 -2.81
N LEU A 45 -0.60 9.47 -3.60
CA LEU A 45 0.26 8.31 -3.35
C LEU A 45 1.01 8.40 -1.99
N SER A 46 1.40 9.62 -1.60
CA SER A 46 2.05 9.87 -0.32
C SER A 46 1.07 9.80 0.85
N SER A 47 -0.17 10.26 0.67
CA SER A 47 -1.24 10.13 1.67
C SER A 47 -1.56 8.66 1.92
N VAL A 48 -1.80 7.89 0.85
CA VAL A 48 -2.12 6.46 0.96
C VAL A 48 -0.99 5.69 1.64
N ALA A 49 0.28 5.99 1.32
CA ALA A 49 1.42 5.38 2.00
C ALA A 49 1.44 5.69 3.51
N LYS A 50 1.13 6.94 3.89
CA LYS A 50 1.07 7.36 5.29
C LYS A 50 -0.04 6.63 6.04
N ASP A 51 -1.22 6.51 5.45
CA ASP A 51 -2.37 5.82 6.05
C ASP A 51 -2.10 4.31 6.20
N ALA A 52 -1.38 3.72 5.24
CA ALA A 52 -0.91 2.35 5.31
C ALA A 52 0.31 2.14 6.23
N GLY A 53 0.85 3.21 6.84
CA GLY A 53 2.00 3.13 7.74
C GLY A 53 3.30 2.69 7.05
N ILE A 54 3.44 2.95 5.75
CA ILE A 54 4.60 2.58 4.95
C ILE A 54 5.27 3.78 4.28
N VAL A 55 6.51 3.58 3.84
CA VAL A 55 7.23 4.60 3.06
C VAL A 55 6.67 4.65 1.64
N SER A 56 6.47 5.86 1.09
CA SER A 56 5.91 6.02 -0.26
C SER A 56 6.72 5.33 -1.36
N GLN A 57 8.04 5.21 -1.19
CA GLN A 57 8.88 4.49 -2.14
C GLN A 57 8.54 2.99 -2.18
N TYR A 58 8.21 2.40 -1.02
CA TYR A 58 7.78 1.00 -0.97
C TYR A 58 6.42 0.81 -1.64
N LEU A 59 5.46 1.71 -1.40
CA LEU A 59 4.17 1.68 -2.09
C LEU A 59 4.32 1.79 -3.62
N ARG A 60 5.24 2.63 -4.12
CA ARG A 60 5.55 2.71 -5.55
C ARG A 60 6.05 1.37 -6.12
N THR A 61 6.94 0.69 -5.41
CA THR A 61 7.40 -0.65 -5.82
C THR A 61 6.24 -1.65 -5.84
N LEU A 62 5.36 -1.64 -4.85
CA LEU A 62 4.19 -2.51 -4.81
C LEU A 62 3.23 -2.24 -5.97
N ILE A 63 2.99 -0.97 -6.28
CA ILE A 63 2.17 -0.56 -7.44
C ILE A 63 2.81 -1.07 -8.72
N GLU A 64 4.11 -0.86 -8.96
CA GLU A 64 4.76 -1.28 -10.19
C GLU A 64 4.78 -2.81 -10.37
N ASN A 65 4.88 -3.55 -9.26
CA ASN A 65 4.81 -5.00 -9.28
C ASN A 65 3.41 -5.52 -9.67
N LYS A 66 2.34 -4.83 -9.27
CA LYS A 66 0.93 -5.23 -9.56
C LYS A 66 0.37 -4.58 -10.83
N HIS A 67 0.84 -3.39 -11.16
CA HIS A 67 0.40 -2.54 -12.26
C HIS A 67 1.62 -1.95 -12.98
N PRO A 68 2.35 -2.75 -13.77
CA PRO A 68 3.52 -2.27 -14.50
C PRO A 68 3.19 -1.08 -15.40
N GLY A 69 4.03 -0.05 -15.39
CA GLY A 69 3.88 1.18 -16.16
C GLY A 69 2.89 2.19 -15.59
N TRP A 70 2.20 1.89 -14.49
CA TRP A 70 1.20 2.81 -13.93
C TRP A 70 1.83 4.12 -13.46
N LEU A 71 3.03 4.08 -12.85
CA LEU A 71 3.70 5.29 -12.36
C LEU A 71 4.10 6.25 -13.49
N ALA A 72 4.55 5.69 -14.62
CA ALA A 72 4.89 6.47 -15.81
C ALA A 72 3.64 7.14 -16.40
N LYS A 73 2.56 6.36 -16.61
CA LYS A 73 1.27 6.87 -17.07
C LYS A 73 0.72 7.96 -16.14
N ALA A 74 0.78 7.75 -14.83
CA ALA A 74 0.34 8.73 -13.86
C ALA A 74 1.15 10.03 -13.89
N ALA A 75 2.45 9.96 -14.23
CA ALA A 75 3.27 11.15 -14.42
C ALA A 75 2.87 11.91 -15.69
N GLU A 76 2.65 11.22 -16.80
CA GLU A 76 2.18 11.82 -18.06
C GLU A 76 0.83 12.53 -17.88
N GLU A 77 -0.13 11.89 -17.21
CA GLU A 77 -1.44 12.48 -16.93
C GLU A 77 -1.33 13.74 -16.06
N ARG A 78 -0.44 13.74 -15.06
CA ARG A 78 -0.19 14.92 -14.21
C ARG A 78 0.37 16.08 -15.00
N GLU A 79 1.34 15.83 -15.88
CA GLU A 79 1.93 16.89 -16.71
C GLU A 79 0.91 17.41 -17.75
N ALA A 80 0.11 16.53 -18.36
CA ALA A 80 -0.98 16.94 -19.24
C ALA A 80 -2.02 17.82 -18.51
N ALA A 81 -2.42 17.43 -17.29
CA ALA A 81 -3.35 18.22 -16.47
C ALA A 81 -2.76 19.58 -16.05
N LYS A 82 -1.45 19.63 -15.77
CA LYS A 82 -0.74 20.87 -15.47
C LYS A 82 -0.67 21.79 -16.69
N ALA A 83 -0.38 21.24 -17.87
CA ALA A 83 -0.37 21.99 -19.12
C ALA A 83 -1.74 22.58 -19.44
N ALA A 84 -2.82 21.81 -19.28
CA ALA A 84 -4.19 22.27 -19.47
C ALA A 84 -4.62 23.38 -18.49
N LYS A 85 -4.09 23.39 -17.26
CA LYS A 85 -4.30 24.50 -16.31
C LYS A 85 -3.52 25.75 -16.72
N GLY A 86 -2.31 25.60 -17.27
CA GLY A 86 -1.48 26.71 -17.75
C GLY A 86 -2.11 27.44 -18.94
N THR A 87 -2.72 26.72 -19.88
CA THR A 87 -3.41 27.31 -21.04
C THR A 87 -4.74 27.98 -20.71
N ARG A 88 -5.37 27.68 -19.56
CA ARG A 88 -6.61 28.34 -19.13
C ARG A 88 -6.36 29.69 -18.43
N ALA A 89 -5.10 30.02 -18.12
CA ALA A 89 -4.70 31.23 -17.43
C ALA A 89 -4.04 32.28 -18.35
N ALA A 90 -4.00 32.04 -19.66
CA ALA A 90 -3.54 32.95 -20.72
C ALA A 90 -4.73 33.35 -21.59
#